data_AF-A0A2V5MJE7-F1
#
_entry.id   AF-A0A2V5MJE7-F1
#
_cell.length_a   1.000
_cell.length_b   1.000
_cell.length_c   1.000
_cell.angle_alpha   90.00
_cell.angle_beta   90.00
_cell.angle_gamma   90.00
#
_symmetry.space_group_name_H-M   'P 1'
#
loop_
_entity.id
_entity.type
_entity.pdbx_description
1 polymer ?
#
loop_
_entity_poly.entity_id
_entity_poly.type
_entity_poly.pdbx_seq_one_letter_code
_entity_poly.pdbx_strand_id
1 'polypeptide(L)'
;MNAGLTSTVWLQLLGLLAVEMALVVGAAALISRFVGSAAWRRTVWQVCVLSLLTLTLSELTGTARSVVSSLAVKVSPEDRSVAKPTAANRSKEQPASGQLTEAFHRKVATQLAQEIQRKSVRTAEATSPVVQPPATDIQPAPAPTDTSPKQHPANGAEAGGDSVVDSLAILWLGVIWLTGAGMVIARSCLAHALFALFRRHRQAVSDAELLSRVEALAGLLGIERRVHLVESSWLAGPIVFGVFRPVIGLPAGFTRRFSRVQQEAMLAHELAHLAAHDPVWYFLANWASAILWWHPLVWWARRRLHAASEMAAD
;
A
#
# COMPACT_ATOMS: atom_id res chain seq x y z
N MET A 1 23.50 1.47 16.52
CA MET A 1 23.21 0.03 16.29
C MET A 1 21.75 -0.15 15.82
N ASN A 2 21.21 0.77 15.01
CA ASN A 2 19.75 0.86 14.83
C ASN A 2 19.19 0.21 13.56
N ALA A 3 20.04 -0.27 12.65
CA ALA A 3 19.62 -1.01 11.44
C ALA A 3 18.74 -2.27 11.72
N GLY A 4 18.75 -2.78 12.95
CA GLY A 4 17.83 -3.83 13.40
C GLY A 4 16.36 -3.37 13.56
N LEU A 5 16.11 -2.10 13.90
CA LEU A 5 14.75 -1.56 14.02
C LEU A 5 14.12 -1.33 12.64
N THR A 6 14.84 -0.72 11.70
CA THR A 6 14.28 -0.43 10.38
C THR A 6 14.03 -1.70 9.57
N SER A 7 14.96 -2.65 9.59
CA SER A 7 14.76 -3.96 8.95
C SER A 7 13.59 -4.74 9.53
N THR A 8 13.40 -4.75 10.86
CA THR A 8 12.23 -5.40 11.48
C THR A 8 10.91 -4.71 11.17
N VAL A 9 10.87 -3.37 11.11
CA VAL A 9 9.67 -2.63 10.66
C VAL A 9 9.32 -2.94 9.21
N TRP A 10 10.29 -2.97 8.28
CA TRP A 10 10.03 -3.34 6.89
C TRP A 10 9.54 -4.79 6.73
N LEU A 11 10.09 -5.73 7.51
CA LEU A 11 9.61 -7.12 7.54
C LEU A 11 8.20 -7.24 8.13
N GLN A 12 7.84 -6.46 9.15
CA GLN A 12 6.49 -6.39 9.69
C GLN A 12 5.48 -5.84 8.68
N LEU A 13 5.83 -4.76 7.96
CA LEU A 13 4.98 -4.17 6.93
C LEU A 13 4.76 -5.13 5.75
N LEU A 14 5.83 -5.74 5.22
CA LEU A 14 5.73 -6.73 4.14
C LEU A 14 4.98 -8.00 4.58
N GLY A 15 5.16 -8.43 5.84
CA GLY A 15 4.47 -9.57 6.43
C GLY A 15 2.97 -9.32 6.60
N LEU A 16 2.58 -8.16 7.14
CA LEU A 16 1.17 -7.74 7.26
C LEU A 16 0.51 -7.67 5.89
N LEU A 17 1.15 -6.98 4.93
CA LEU A 17 0.68 -6.89 3.55
C LEU A 17 0.50 -8.28 2.91
N ALA A 18 1.44 -9.21 3.12
CA ALA A 18 1.31 -10.58 2.62
C ALA A 18 0.12 -11.34 3.24
N VAL A 19 -0.14 -11.16 4.54
CA VAL A 19 -1.31 -11.75 5.21
C VAL A 19 -2.61 -11.16 4.67
N GLU A 20 -2.69 -9.84 4.48
CA GLU A 20 -3.88 -9.18 3.93
C GLU A 20 -4.17 -9.62 2.49
N MET A 21 -3.15 -9.68 1.62
CA MET A 21 -3.30 -10.22 0.27
C MET A 21 -3.70 -11.71 0.28
N ALA A 22 -3.20 -12.50 1.24
CA ALA A 22 -3.59 -13.89 1.40
C ALA A 22 -5.06 -14.04 1.88
N LEU A 23 -5.54 -13.15 2.76
CA LEU A 23 -6.94 -13.11 3.19
C LEU A 23 -7.88 -12.73 2.04
N VAL A 24 -7.52 -11.71 1.23
CA VAL A 24 -8.28 -11.31 0.02
C VAL A 24 -8.39 -12.47 -0.97
N VAL A 25 -7.27 -13.13 -1.29
CA VAL A 25 -7.26 -14.27 -2.22
C VAL A 25 -7.94 -15.50 -1.63
N GLY A 26 -7.82 -15.74 -0.32
CA GLY A 26 -8.49 -16.83 0.39
C GLY A 26 -10.01 -16.67 0.46
N ALA A 27 -10.50 -15.44 0.67
CA ALA A 27 -11.92 -15.12 0.63
C ALA A 27 -12.49 -15.31 -0.79
N ALA A 28 -11.81 -14.79 -1.81
CA ALA A 28 -12.19 -15.01 -3.21
C ALA A 28 -12.20 -16.51 -3.58
N ALA A 29 -11.19 -17.27 -3.12
CA ALA A 29 -11.12 -18.72 -3.27
C ALA A 29 -12.35 -19.40 -2.65
N LEU A 30 -12.66 -19.11 -1.39
CA LEU A 30 -13.77 -19.71 -0.65
C LEU A 30 -15.12 -19.41 -1.31
N ILE A 31 -15.38 -18.13 -1.63
CA ILE A 31 -16.61 -17.70 -2.31
C ILE A 31 -16.75 -18.42 -3.66
N SER A 32 -15.67 -18.52 -4.44
CA SER A 32 -15.70 -19.18 -5.77
C SER A 32 -16.05 -20.68 -5.74
N ARG A 33 -16.02 -21.34 -4.58
CA ARG A 33 -16.44 -22.74 -4.40
C ARG A 33 -17.96 -22.90 -4.26
N PHE A 34 -18.66 -21.87 -3.75
CA PHE A 34 -20.12 -21.87 -3.61
C PHE A 34 -20.83 -21.28 -4.83
N VAL A 35 -20.10 -20.60 -5.72
CA VAL A 35 -20.63 -19.99 -6.93
C VAL A 35 -20.63 -20.98 -8.11
N GLY A 36 -21.82 -21.49 -8.45
CA GLY A 36 -22.02 -22.39 -9.59
C GLY A 36 -21.85 -21.73 -10.96
N SER A 37 -22.35 -20.50 -11.11
CA SER A 37 -22.29 -19.74 -12.38
C SER A 37 -20.86 -19.26 -12.69
N ALA A 38 -20.38 -19.56 -13.90
CA ALA A 38 -19.04 -19.14 -14.33
C ALA A 38 -18.90 -17.63 -14.41
N ALA A 39 -19.91 -16.90 -14.91
CA ALA A 39 -19.91 -15.44 -14.95
C ALA A 39 -19.72 -14.82 -13.55
N TRP A 40 -20.41 -15.35 -12.53
CA TRP A 40 -20.20 -14.90 -11.14
C TRP A 40 -18.84 -15.31 -10.59
N ARG A 41 -18.28 -16.48 -10.96
CA ARG A 41 -16.89 -16.83 -10.62
C ARG A 41 -15.89 -15.85 -11.22
N ARG A 42 -16.09 -15.41 -12.47
CA ARG A 42 -15.31 -14.34 -13.11
C ARG A 42 -15.39 -13.05 -12.28
N THR A 43 -16.60 -12.61 -11.91
CA THR A 43 -16.80 -11.42 -11.05
C THR A 43 -16.04 -11.51 -9.72
N VAL A 44 -16.04 -12.67 -9.05
CA VAL A 44 -15.30 -12.86 -7.79
C VAL A 44 -13.78 -12.66 -7.98
N TRP A 45 -13.21 -13.17 -9.07
CA TRP A 45 -11.78 -12.97 -9.36
C TRP A 45 -11.45 -11.57 -9.89
N GLN A 46 -12.38 -10.91 -10.57
CA GLN A 46 -12.28 -9.49 -10.95
C GLN A 46 -12.24 -8.58 -9.71
N VAL A 47 -13.16 -8.78 -8.77
CA VAL A 47 -13.17 -8.08 -7.47
C VAL A 47 -11.89 -8.35 -6.69
N CYS A 48 -11.42 -9.60 -6.64
CA CYS A 48 -10.14 -9.96 -6.03
C CYS A 48 -8.97 -9.15 -6.61
N VAL A 49 -8.84 -9.05 -7.94
CA VAL A 49 -7.78 -8.26 -8.60
C VAL A 49 -7.89 -6.76 -8.28
N LEU A 50 -9.11 -6.20 -8.21
CA LEU A 50 -9.29 -4.82 -7.76
C LEU A 50 -8.86 -4.63 -6.31
N SER A 51 -9.29 -5.51 -5.39
CA SER A 51 -8.92 -5.43 -3.97
C SER A 51 -7.41 -5.53 -3.74
N LEU A 52 -6.69 -6.36 -4.48
CA LEU A 52 -5.23 -6.43 -4.43
C LEU A 52 -4.58 -5.10 -4.85
N LEU A 53 -5.10 -4.46 -5.91
CA LEU A 53 -4.60 -3.17 -6.40
C LEU A 53 -4.93 -2.00 -5.46
N THR A 54 -6.17 -1.92 -4.98
CA THR A 54 -6.61 -0.83 -4.09
C THR A 54 -5.95 -0.92 -2.72
N LEU A 55 -5.79 -2.13 -2.15
CA LEU A 55 -5.09 -2.32 -0.88
C LEU A 55 -3.62 -1.91 -1.01
N THR A 56 -2.92 -2.34 -2.07
CA THR A 56 -1.52 -1.93 -2.29
C THR A 56 -1.38 -0.41 -2.44
N LEU A 57 -2.30 0.24 -3.16
CA LEU A 57 -2.29 1.70 -3.32
C LEU A 57 -2.62 2.42 -2.00
N SER A 58 -3.47 1.84 -1.15
CA SER A 58 -3.87 2.41 0.15
C SER A 58 -2.72 2.39 1.16
N GLU A 59 -1.90 1.33 1.18
CA GLU A 59 -0.66 1.28 1.97
C GLU A 59 0.43 2.18 1.38
N LEU A 60 0.64 2.16 0.05
CA LEU A 60 1.67 2.99 -0.60
C LEU A 60 1.44 4.50 -0.40
N THR A 61 0.17 4.92 -0.29
CA THR A 61 -0.21 6.31 0.00
C THR A 61 -0.34 6.62 1.49
N GLY A 62 -0.18 5.62 2.38
CA GLY A 62 -0.44 5.73 3.82
C GLY A 62 -1.91 6.00 4.20
N THR A 63 -2.82 6.07 3.22
CA THR A 63 -4.23 6.42 3.44
C THR A 63 -4.97 5.36 4.26
N ALA A 64 -4.57 4.09 4.17
CA ALA A 64 -5.08 3.02 5.02
C ALA A 64 -4.99 3.37 6.52
N ARG A 65 -3.85 3.92 6.97
CA ARG A 65 -3.63 4.35 8.37
C ARG A 65 -4.48 5.57 8.74
N SER A 66 -4.68 6.50 7.81
CA SER A 66 -5.58 7.63 7.98
C SER A 66 -7.05 7.18 8.11
N VAL A 67 -7.48 6.18 7.34
CA VAL A 67 -8.84 5.62 7.43
C VAL A 67 -9.02 4.82 8.72
N VAL A 68 -8.06 3.96 9.09
CA VAL A 68 -8.12 3.17 10.33
C VAL A 68 -8.14 4.07 11.57
N SER A 69 -7.33 5.14 11.64
CA SER A 69 -7.41 6.12 12.73
C SER A 69 -8.75 6.86 12.76
N SER A 70 -9.30 7.25 11.60
CA SER A 70 -10.62 7.89 11.50
C SER A 70 -11.78 6.97 11.92
N LEU A 71 -11.63 5.65 11.76
CA LEU A 71 -12.59 4.64 12.21
C LEU A 71 -12.41 4.30 13.68
N ALA A 72 -11.17 4.19 14.19
CA ALA A 72 -10.88 3.96 15.61
C ALA A 72 -11.45 5.08 16.49
N VAL A 73 -11.33 6.34 16.07
CA VAL A 73 -11.95 7.51 16.73
C VAL A 73 -13.48 7.41 16.78
N LYS A 74 -14.12 6.64 15.89
CA LYS A 74 -15.57 6.38 15.87
C LYS A 74 -16.01 5.12 16.64
N VAL A 75 -15.08 4.35 17.21
CA VAL A 75 -15.36 3.09 17.93
C VAL A 75 -14.91 3.17 19.40
N SER A 76 -14.78 4.38 19.96
CA SER A 76 -14.73 4.60 21.41
C SER A 76 -16.16 4.61 21.98
N PRO A 77 -16.57 3.66 22.85
CA PRO A 77 -17.93 3.57 23.34
C PRO A 77 -18.11 4.36 24.66
N GLU A 78 -18.40 5.66 24.57
CA GLU A 78 -18.76 6.45 25.76
C GLU A 78 -20.20 6.19 26.23
N ASP A 79 -20.31 6.00 27.55
CA ASP A 79 -21.48 6.02 28.44
C ASP A 79 -22.77 5.27 28.08
N ARG A 80 -22.92 4.13 28.78
CA ARG A 80 -24.18 3.83 29.48
C ARG A 80 -24.36 4.83 30.63
N SER A 81 -25.32 5.76 30.53
CA SER A 81 -25.86 6.48 31.69
C SER A 81 -27.38 6.34 31.82
N VAL A 82 -27.87 6.21 33.05
CA VAL A 82 -29.29 5.94 33.39
C VAL A 82 -30.17 7.18 33.19
N ALA A 83 -31.47 6.98 32.95
CA ALA A 83 -32.40 8.04 32.56
C ALA A 83 -33.11 8.76 33.73
N LYS A 84 -33.34 10.08 33.52
CA LYS A 84 -34.45 10.92 34.05
C LYS A 84 -34.45 11.31 35.56
N PRO A 85 -35.20 12.37 35.97
CA PRO A 85 -35.73 13.51 35.19
C PRO A 85 -35.64 14.92 35.87
N THR A 86 -35.74 15.96 35.03
CA THR A 86 -36.37 17.31 35.29
C THR A 86 -36.14 18.07 36.61
N ALA A 87 -35.51 19.24 36.48
CA ALA A 87 -35.99 20.52 37.02
C ALA A 87 -35.50 21.66 36.11
N ALA A 88 -36.11 22.85 36.16
CA ALA A 88 -35.79 23.96 35.26
C ALA A 88 -35.50 25.27 36.00
N ASN A 89 -34.51 26.05 35.55
CA ASN A 89 -34.56 27.51 35.56
C ASN A 89 -33.62 28.15 34.52
N ARG A 90 -33.81 29.45 34.25
CA ARG A 90 -32.99 30.30 33.37
C ARG A 90 -31.78 30.88 34.11
N SER A 91 -30.67 31.05 33.40
CA SER A 91 -29.88 32.30 33.38
C SER A 91 -28.84 32.26 32.25
N LYS A 92 -28.22 33.42 31.96
CA LYS A 92 -27.22 33.59 30.89
C LYS A 92 -25.82 33.25 31.42
N GLU A 93 -24.93 32.71 30.58
CA GLU A 93 -23.68 33.37 30.13
C GLU A 93 -22.79 32.43 29.29
N GLN A 94 -21.85 32.99 28.52
CA GLN A 94 -20.83 32.27 27.74
C GLN A 94 -19.42 32.56 28.33
N PRO A 95 -18.39 31.74 28.00
CA PRO A 95 -17.50 31.22 29.05
C PRO A 95 -16.21 32.02 29.29
N ALA A 96 -15.74 32.00 30.54
CA ALA A 96 -14.45 32.53 30.98
C ALA A 96 -13.34 31.45 30.98
N SER A 97 -12.96 30.94 29.80
CA SER A 97 -11.95 29.88 29.64
C SER A 97 -10.51 30.39 29.79
N GLY A 98 -10.14 30.90 30.98
CA GLY A 98 -8.79 31.45 31.24
C GLY A 98 -8.24 31.37 32.67
N GLN A 99 -9.08 31.20 33.70
CA GLN A 99 -8.63 31.35 35.10
C GLN A 99 -8.01 30.10 35.75
N LEU A 100 -8.19 28.91 35.15
CA LEU A 100 -7.69 27.64 35.74
C LEU A 100 -6.16 27.50 35.65
N THR A 101 -5.53 28.09 34.64
CA THR A 101 -4.09 27.90 34.34
C THR A 101 -3.19 28.61 35.34
N GLU A 102 -3.44 29.89 35.65
CA GLU A 102 -2.62 30.66 36.59
C GLU A 102 -2.68 30.11 38.02
N ALA A 103 -3.87 29.70 38.46
CA ALA A 103 -4.08 29.10 39.78
C ALA A 103 -3.28 27.80 39.95
N PHE A 104 -3.19 26.98 38.89
CA PHE A 104 -2.38 25.78 38.87
C PHE A 104 -0.87 26.10 38.91
N HIS A 105 -0.39 26.99 38.04
CA HIS A 105 1.04 27.36 37.99
C HIS A 105 1.55 27.97 39.31
N ARG A 106 0.77 28.83 39.98
CA ARG A 106 1.13 29.35 41.32
C ARG A 106 1.25 28.25 42.38
N LYS A 107 0.41 27.22 42.30
CA LYS A 107 0.39 26.12 43.27
C LYS A 107 1.58 25.18 43.08
N VAL A 108 1.94 24.88 41.83
CA VAL A 108 3.15 24.10 41.49
C VAL A 108 4.42 24.85 41.90
N ALA A 109 4.52 26.16 41.61
CA ALA A 109 5.70 26.95 41.96
C ALA A 109 5.93 27.05 43.49
N THR A 110 4.85 27.18 44.28
CA THR A 110 4.98 27.22 45.76
C THR A 110 5.32 25.85 46.36
N GLN A 111 4.84 24.74 45.79
CA GLN A 111 5.29 23.40 46.20
C GLN A 111 6.78 23.17 45.87
N LEU A 112 7.24 23.54 44.68
CA LEU A 112 8.64 23.33 44.28
C LEU A 112 9.63 24.07 45.20
N ALA A 113 9.30 25.29 45.60
CA ALA A 113 10.09 26.07 46.55
C ALA A 113 10.16 25.42 47.95
N GLN A 114 9.04 24.86 48.43
CA GLN A 114 8.99 24.14 49.72
C GLN A 114 9.75 22.80 49.68
N GLU A 115 9.75 22.11 48.53
CA GLU A 115 10.51 20.86 48.32
C GLU A 115 12.02 21.11 48.38
N ILE A 116 12.50 22.19 47.74
CA ILE A 116 13.91 22.62 47.79
C ILE A 116 14.32 22.97 49.23
N GLN A 117 13.49 23.73 49.95
CA GLN A 117 13.72 24.10 51.34
C GLN A 117 13.75 22.88 52.28
N ARG A 118 12.92 21.86 52.04
CA ARG A 118 12.98 20.58 52.78
C ARG A 118 14.24 19.78 52.49
N LYS A 119 14.75 19.86 51.25
CA LYS A 119 15.93 19.10 50.82
C LYS A 119 17.24 19.69 51.35
N SER A 120 17.34 21.02 51.53
CA SER A 120 18.52 21.66 52.12
C SER A 120 18.66 21.42 53.64
N VAL A 121 17.55 21.22 54.37
CA VAL A 121 17.53 21.00 55.82
C VAL A 121 17.89 19.55 56.22
N ARG A 122 18.03 18.62 55.26
CA ARG A 122 18.22 17.18 55.54
C ARG A 122 19.62 16.62 55.19
N THR A 123 20.62 17.47 55.03
CA THR A 123 22.01 17.06 54.74
C THR A 123 23.03 18.00 55.42
N ALA A 124 22.95 18.10 56.75
CA ALA A 124 23.81 18.95 57.57
C ALA A 124 24.09 18.32 58.95
N GLU A 125 24.63 17.09 58.97
CA GLU A 125 25.06 16.41 60.18
C GLU A 125 26.26 15.51 59.86
N ALA A 126 27.28 15.49 60.75
CA ALA A 126 28.60 14.84 60.56
C ALA A 126 29.49 15.41 59.42
N THR A 127 30.79 15.72 59.60
CA THR A 127 31.66 15.77 60.80
C THR A 127 32.82 16.75 60.54
N SER A 128 33.44 17.32 61.57
CA SER A 128 34.78 17.95 61.47
C SER A 128 35.58 17.71 62.77
N PRO A 129 36.87 17.34 62.69
CA PRO A 129 37.68 17.01 63.87
C PRO A 129 38.29 18.25 64.55
N VAL A 130 38.59 18.13 65.84
CA VAL A 130 39.29 19.14 66.65
C VAL A 130 40.73 18.69 66.91
N VAL A 131 41.70 19.59 66.74
CA VAL A 131 43.08 19.46 67.23
C VAL A 131 43.46 20.78 67.92
N GLN A 132 44.28 20.69 68.97
CA GLN A 132 44.59 21.79 69.88
C GLN A 132 45.70 22.73 69.34
N PRO A 133 45.70 24.03 69.71
CA PRO A 133 46.82 24.94 69.49
C PRO A 133 47.89 24.80 70.59
N PRO A 134 49.08 25.41 70.41
CA PRO A 134 49.29 26.65 71.16
C PRO A 134 50.08 27.75 70.39
N ALA A 135 50.19 28.91 71.05
CA ALA A 135 51.08 30.04 70.77
C ALA A 135 50.81 30.88 69.50
N THR A 136 50.66 32.19 69.73
CA THR A 136 50.80 33.25 68.72
C THR A 136 52.11 33.97 68.97
N ASP A 137 52.90 34.18 67.91
CA ASP A 137 53.90 35.24 67.84
C ASP A 137 53.76 35.95 66.47
N ILE A 138 54.41 37.10 66.29
CA ILE A 138 53.91 38.19 65.43
C ILE A 138 54.65 38.33 64.08
N GLN A 139 53.94 38.88 63.07
CA GLN A 139 54.42 39.39 61.75
C GLN A 139 54.85 38.33 60.69
N PRO A 140 54.96 38.68 59.38
CA PRO A 140 54.56 39.91 58.66
C PRO A 140 53.70 39.66 57.38
N ALA A 141 53.47 40.71 56.57
CA ALA A 141 53.05 40.66 55.15
C ALA A 141 54.27 40.36 54.22
N PRO A 142 54.16 40.02 52.90
CA PRO A 142 53.13 40.43 51.92
C PRO A 142 52.66 39.34 50.90
N ALA A 143 52.07 39.78 49.77
CA ALA A 143 51.54 39.02 48.61
C ALA A 143 52.65 38.39 47.71
N PRO A 144 52.40 37.65 46.59
CA PRO A 144 51.22 37.54 45.68
C PRO A 144 50.66 36.07 45.61
N THR A 145 49.97 35.50 44.60
CA THR A 145 49.73 35.77 43.15
C THR A 145 48.49 35.02 42.60
N ASP A 146 47.97 35.40 41.43
CA ASP A 146 46.90 34.71 40.68
C ASP A 146 47.25 33.29 40.17
N THR A 147 46.24 32.44 39.95
CA THR A 147 46.13 31.68 38.68
C THR A 147 44.74 31.09 38.41
N SER A 148 44.31 31.20 37.15
CA SER A 148 43.22 30.45 36.50
C SER A 148 43.50 30.50 34.97
N PRO A 149 42.89 29.67 34.08
CA PRO A 149 41.96 28.57 34.30
C PRO A 149 42.44 27.25 33.65
N LYS A 150 41.60 26.20 33.65
CA LYS A 150 41.65 25.15 32.61
C LYS A 150 40.28 24.49 32.37
N GLN A 151 39.73 24.70 31.18
CA GLN A 151 38.61 23.93 30.65
C GLN A 151 39.12 22.70 29.88
N HIS A 152 38.29 21.67 29.76
CA HIS A 152 38.48 20.61 28.77
C HIS A 152 37.12 20.10 28.27
N PRO A 153 36.83 20.14 26.96
CA PRO A 153 35.63 19.52 26.40
C PRO A 153 35.86 18.02 26.18
N ALA A 154 34.79 17.23 26.26
CA ALA A 154 34.76 15.83 25.85
C ALA A 154 33.78 15.67 24.67
N ASN A 155 34.19 14.95 23.63
CA ASN A 155 33.43 14.79 22.38
C ASN A 155 32.29 13.76 22.52
N GLY A 156 31.29 13.86 21.63
CA GLY A 156 30.15 12.92 21.58
C GLY A 156 29.28 13.03 20.33
N ALA A 157 29.87 13.33 19.17
CA ALA A 157 29.13 13.63 17.93
C ALA A 157 28.75 12.37 17.11
N GLU A 158 27.96 11.46 17.69
CA GLU A 158 27.51 10.21 17.02
C GLU A 158 26.08 10.26 16.46
N ALA A 159 25.61 11.41 15.99
CA ALA A 159 24.24 11.59 15.47
C ALA A 159 24.07 11.30 13.96
N GLY A 160 25.15 11.11 13.20
CA GLY A 160 25.09 11.04 11.72
C GLY A 160 24.94 9.64 11.11
N GLY A 161 25.39 8.60 11.80
CA GLY A 161 25.66 7.28 11.19
C GLY A 161 24.43 6.48 10.76
N ASP A 162 23.48 6.24 11.67
CA ASP A 162 22.33 5.35 11.40
C ASP A 162 21.45 5.87 10.23
N SER A 163 21.29 7.19 10.09
CA SER A 163 20.43 7.82 9.06
C SER A 163 20.83 7.49 7.61
N VAL A 164 22.14 7.33 7.35
CA VAL A 164 22.66 7.00 6.02
C VAL A 164 22.44 5.52 5.72
N VAL A 165 22.61 4.64 6.70
CA VAL A 165 22.39 3.19 6.57
C VAL A 165 20.91 2.90 6.28
N ASP A 166 20.00 3.55 7.00
CA ASP A 166 18.56 3.41 6.77
C ASP A 166 18.14 3.96 5.39
N SER A 167 18.71 5.09 4.97
CA SER A 167 18.49 5.65 3.63
C SER A 167 18.96 4.70 2.51
N LEU A 168 20.12 4.06 2.69
CA LEU A 168 20.64 3.06 1.75
C LEU A 168 19.80 1.78 1.74
N ALA A 169 19.29 1.33 2.88
CA ALA A 169 18.41 0.15 2.96
C ALA A 169 17.09 0.40 2.20
N ILE A 170 16.48 1.57 2.37
CA ILE A 170 15.26 1.98 1.64
C ILE A 170 15.55 2.09 0.13
N LEU A 171 16.70 2.66 -0.26
CA LEU A 171 17.12 2.75 -1.66
C LEU A 171 17.27 1.36 -2.30
N TRP A 172 17.97 0.42 -1.64
CA TRP A 172 18.14 -0.94 -2.14
C TRP A 172 16.81 -1.72 -2.22
N LEU A 173 15.93 -1.58 -1.24
CA LEU A 173 14.59 -2.17 -1.27
C LEU A 173 13.78 -1.64 -2.47
N GLY A 174 13.82 -0.32 -2.71
CA GLY A 174 13.22 0.32 -3.88
C GLY A 174 13.81 -0.18 -5.20
N VAL A 175 15.14 -0.29 -5.31
CA VAL A 175 15.82 -0.81 -6.51
C VAL A 175 15.46 -2.27 -6.78
N ILE A 176 15.42 -3.13 -5.76
CA ILE A 176 15.02 -4.54 -5.90
C ILE A 176 13.56 -4.65 -6.35
N TRP A 177 12.66 -3.88 -5.72
CA TRP A 177 11.25 -3.87 -6.08
C TRP A 177 11.03 -3.38 -7.51
N LEU A 178 11.65 -2.25 -7.89
CA LEU A 178 11.60 -1.69 -9.25
C LEU A 178 12.21 -2.63 -10.29
N THR A 179 13.26 -3.38 -9.93
CA THR A 179 13.87 -4.38 -10.83
C THR A 179 12.90 -5.54 -11.09
N GLY A 180 12.27 -6.09 -10.04
CA GLY A 180 11.28 -7.17 -10.20
C GLY A 180 10.03 -6.73 -10.96
N ALA A 181 9.44 -5.60 -10.58
CA ALA A 181 8.31 -5.01 -11.29
C ALA A 181 8.66 -4.66 -12.75
N GLY A 182 9.85 -4.08 -12.95
CA GLY A 182 10.42 -3.76 -14.26
C GLY A 182 10.63 -4.99 -15.13
N MET A 183 11.10 -6.12 -14.58
CA MET A 183 11.22 -7.39 -15.31
C MET A 183 9.85 -7.95 -15.72
N VAL A 184 8.84 -7.92 -14.84
CA VAL A 184 7.48 -8.39 -15.18
C VAL A 184 6.83 -7.50 -16.24
N ILE A 185 6.98 -6.18 -16.12
CA ILE A 185 6.51 -5.21 -17.11
C ILE A 185 7.25 -5.41 -18.43
N ALA A 186 8.59 -5.43 -18.43
CA ALA A 186 9.41 -5.60 -19.63
C ALA A 186 9.12 -6.91 -20.35
N ARG A 187 8.90 -8.03 -19.65
CA ARG A 187 8.50 -9.31 -20.25
C ARG A 187 7.13 -9.22 -20.92
N SER A 188 6.15 -8.57 -20.29
CA SER A 188 4.81 -8.37 -20.87
C SER A 188 4.82 -7.34 -22.01
N CYS A 189 5.61 -6.28 -21.91
CA CYS A 189 5.85 -5.31 -22.99
C CYS A 189 6.58 -5.95 -24.17
N LEU A 190 7.56 -6.82 -23.95
CA LEU A 190 8.27 -7.56 -25.00
C LEU A 190 7.30 -8.50 -25.74
N ALA A 191 6.44 -9.23 -25.02
CA ALA A 191 5.40 -10.04 -25.66
C ALA A 191 4.48 -9.20 -26.55
N HIS A 192 4.02 -8.03 -26.07
CA HIS A 192 3.21 -7.10 -26.87
C HIS A 192 4.00 -6.44 -28.01
N ALA A 193 5.29 -6.15 -27.83
CA ALA A 193 6.15 -5.50 -28.81
C ALA A 193 6.55 -6.46 -29.95
N LEU A 194 6.85 -7.72 -29.64
CA LEU A 194 7.01 -8.79 -30.64
C LEU A 194 5.70 -8.96 -31.42
N PHE A 195 4.58 -9.11 -30.72
CA PHE A 195 3.25 -9.18 -31.34
C PHE A 195 2.92 -7.96 -32.22
N ALA A 196 3.38 -6.76 -31.83
CA ALA A 196 3.24 -5.52 -32.59
C ALA A 196 4.22 -5.40 -33.77
N LEU A 197 5.45 -5.90 -33.66
CA LEU A 197 6.37 -6.05 -34.80
C LEU A 197 5.77 -7.00 -35.84
N PHE A 198 5.20 -8.12 -35.39
CA PHE A 198 4.41 -9.03 -36.22
C PHE A 198 3.04 -8.45 -36.66
N ARG A 199 2.64 -7.21 -36.28
CA ARG A 199 1.55 -6.49 -36.99
C ARG A 199 1.97 -6.07 -38.40
N ARG A 200 3.26 -5.90 -38.68
CA ARG A 200 3.76 -5.44 -39.99
C ARG A 200 3.56 -6.46 -41.12
N HIS A 201 3.21 -7.71 -40.77
CA HIS A 201 2.83 -8.79 -41.70
C HIS A 201 1.33 -9.13 -41.67
N ARG A 202 0.50 -8.38 -40.95
CA ARG A 202 -0.95 -8.63 -40.91
C ARG A 202 -1.64 -7.95 -42.07
N GLN A 203 -2.54 -8.67 -42.73
CA GLN A 203 -3.47 -8.08 -43.68
C GLN A 203 -4.81 -7.82 -42.98
N ALA A 204 -5.44 -6.69 -43.31
CA ALA A 204 -6.81 -6.43 -42.89
C ALA A 204 -7.74 -7.40 -43.64
N VAL A 205 -8.69 -8.00 -42.93
CA VAL A 205 -9.67 -8.90 -43.56
C VAL A 205 -10.60 -8.07 -44.43
N SER A 206 -10.63 -8.35 -45.74
CA SER A 206 -11.48 -7.69 -46.74
C SER A 206 -12.73 -8.50 -47.11
N ASP A 207 -12.95 -9.64 -46.46
CA ASP A 207 -14.13 -10.50 -46.66
C ASP A 207 -15.38 -9.85 -46.03
N ALA A 208 -16.30 -9.40 -46.89
CA ALA A 208 -17.52 -8.71 -46.47
C ALA A 208 -18.56 -9.64 -45.80
N GLU A 209 -18.60 -10.94 -46.11
CA GLU A 209 -19.50 -11.88 -45.41
C GLU A 209 -18.95 -12.18 -44.01
N LEU A 210 -17.63 -12.32 -43.86
CA LEU A 210 -17.00 -12.50 -42.55
C LEU A 210 -17.13 -11.23 -41.68
N LEU A 211 -16.90 -10.05 -42.25
CA LEU A 211 -17.07 -8.77 -41.53
C LEU A 211 -18.51 -8.57 -41.06
N SER A 212 -19.50 -8.76 -41.94
CA SER A 212 -20.91 -8.59 -41.58
C SER A 212 -21.40 -9.64 -40.57
N ARG A 213 -20.91 -10.88 -40.63
CA ARG A 213 -21.15 -11.90 -39.59
C ARG A 213 -20.58 -11.49 -38.23
N VAL A 214 -19.36 -10.92 -38.17
CA VAL A 214 -18.81 -10.42 -36.90
C VAL A 214 -19.56 -9.19 -36.40
N GLU A 215 -19.91 -8.23 -37.26
CA GLU A 215 -20.69 -7.06 -36.86
C GLU A 215 -22.10 -7.46 -36.35
N ALA A 216 -22.72 -8.50 -36.92
CA ALA A 216 -23.98 -9.08 -36.41
C ALA A 216 -23.83 -9.81 -35.06
N LEU A 217 -22.83 -10.69 -34.91
CA LEU A 217 -22.55 -11.38 -33.63
C LEU A 217 -22.17 -10.38 -32.52
N ALA A 218 -21.40 -9.35 -32.86
CA ALA A 218 -21.05 -8.25 -31.94
C ALA A 218 -22.30 -7.50 -31.47
N GLY A 219 -23.24 -7.20 -32.39
CA GLY A 219 -24.53 -6.59 -32.05
C GLY A 219 -25.38 -7.44 -31.10
N LEU A 220 -25.46 -8.77 -31.34
CA LEU A 220 -26.15 -9.71 -30.46
C LEU A 220 -25.54 -9.78 -29.05
N LEU A 221 -24.23 -9.55 -28.93
CA LEU A 221 -23.49 -9.50 -27.66
C LEU A 221 -23.41 -8.08 -27.04
N GLY A 222 -24.14 -7.09 -27.59
CA GLY A 222 -24.19 -5.73 -27.07
C GLY A 222 -22.92 -4.89 -27.28
N ILE A 223 -22.05 -5.29 -28.22
CA ILE A 223 -20.77 -4.62 -28.47
C ILE A 223 -20.98 -3.45 -29.44
N GLU A 224 -21.22 -2.25 -28.90
CA GLU A 224 -21.40 -1.01 -29.67
C GLU A 224 -20.15 -0.57 -30.47
N ARG A 225 -18.96 -1.05 -30.08
CA ARG A 225 -17.68 -0.64 -30.67
C ARG A 225 -17.33 -1.50 -31.87
N ARG A 226 -17.05 -0.87 -33.00
CA ARG A 226 -16.58 -1.58 -34.20
C ARG A 226 -15.33 -2.42 -33.92
N VAL A 227 -15.45 -3.72 -34.13
CA VAL A 227 -14.37 -4.70 -33.97
C VAL A 227 -13.56 -4.77 -35.27
N HIS A 228 -12.23 -4.69 -35.16
CA HIS A 228 -11.36 -4.84 -36.32
C HIS A 228 -10.91 -6.29 -36.50
N LEU A 229 -10.94 -6.81 -37.73
CA LEU A 229 -10.39 -8.14 -38.06
C LEU A 229 -9.02 -7.99 -38.75
N VAL A 230 -8.05 -8.81 -38.31
CA VAL A 230 -6.73 -8.91 -38.95
C VAL A 230 -6.30 -10.37 -39.08
N GLU A 231 -5.82 -10.78 -40.24
CA GLU A 231 -5.27 -12.13 -40.43
C GLU A 231 -3.75 -12.17 -40.18
N SER A 232 -3.27 -13.32 -39.68
CA SER A 232 -1.86 -13.60 -39.43
C SER A 232 -1.54 -15.09 -39.59
N SER A 233 -0.46 -15.40 -40.30
CA SER A 233 0.06 -16.78 -40.46
C SER A 233 0.64 -17.37 -39.17
N TRP A 234 0.97 -16.52 -38.19
CA TRP A 234 1.55 -16.92 -36.90
C TRP A 234 0.50 -17.32 -35.85
N LEU A 235 -0.79 -17.22 -36.16
CA LEU A 235 -1.87 -17.62 -35.26
C LEU A 235 -2.33 -19.04 -35.57
N ALA A 236 -2.43 -19.87 -34.52
CA ALA A 236 -2.94 -21.24 -34.62
C ALA A 236 -4.48 -21.27 -34.70
N GLY A 237 -5.13 -20.40 -33.92
CA GLY A 237 -6.57 -20.12 -33.89
C GLY A 237 -6.82 -18.63 -33.66
N PRO A 238 -8.10 -18.20 -33.57
CA PRO A 238 -8.46 -16.82 -33.24
C PRO A 238 -7.91 -16.35 -31.89
N ILE A 239 -7.74 -15.03 -31.72
CA ILE A 239 -7.45 -14.37 -30.44
C ILE A 239 -7.94 -12.91 -30.40
N VAL A 240 -8.34 -12.43 -29.22
CA VAL A 240 -8.73 -11.04 -28.94
C VAL A 240 -7.65 -10.23 -28.24
N PHE A 241 -7.51 -8.97 -28.64
CA PHE A 241 -6.60 -8.01 -28.01
C PHE A 241 -6.99 -6.55 -28.27
N GLY A 242 -6.55 -5.67 -27.37
CA GLY A 242 -6.69 -4.22 -27.50
C GLY A 242 -7.83 -3.62 -26.65
N VAL A 243 -7.46 -2.83 -25.65
CA VAL A 243 -8.41 -2.20 -24.69
C VAL A 243 -9.22 -1.06 -25.32
N PHE A 244 -8.57 -0.15 -26.04
CA PHE A 244 -9.21 1.04 -26.61
C PHE A 244 -9.73 0.86 -28.04
N ARG A 245 -9.14 -0.08 -28.78
CA ARG A 245 -9.58 -0.51 -30.12
C ARG A 245 -9.61 -2.04 -30.11
N PRO A 246 -10.80 -2.66 -30.06
CA PRO A 246 -10.90 -4.12 -30.02
C PRO A 246 -10.52 -4.70 -31.38
N VAL A 247 -9.66 -5.72 -31.36
CA VAL A 247 -9.19 -6.40 -32.57
C VAL A 247 -9.27 -7.91 -32.36
N ILE A 248 -9.90 -8.61 -33.30
CA ILE A 248 -9.82 -10.06 -33.44
C ILE A 248 -8.71 -10.38 -34.44
N GLY A 249 -7.70 -11.13 -33.98
CA GLY A 249 -6.70 -11.75 -34.82
C GLY A 249 -7.18 -13.11 -35.28
N LEU A 250 -7.16 -13.38 -36.58
CA LEU A 250 -7.55 -14.65 -37.18
C LEU A 250 -6.34 -15.38 -37.76
N PRO A 251 -6.33 -16.72 -37.75
CA PRO A 251 -5.30 -17.51 -38.41
C PRO A 251 -5.43 -17.35 -39.93
N ALA A 252 -4.31 -17.25 -40.64
CA ALA A 252 -4.32 -17.06 -42.09
C ALA A 252 -5.16 -18.13 -42.81
N GLY A 253 -6.08 -17.68 -43.67
CA GLY A 253 -7.04 -18.53 -44.37
C GLY A 253 -8.15 -19.12 -43.49
N PHE A 254 -8.51 -18.46 -42.37
CA PHE A 254 -9.56 -18.90 -41.43
C PHE A 254 -10.82 -19.43 -42.11
N THR A 255 -11.37 -18.70 -43.08
CA THR A 255 -12.59 -19.06 -43.82
C THR A 255 -12.47 -20.33 -44.67
N ARG A 256 -11.24 -20.74 -45.02
CA ARG A 256 -10.93 -21.97 -45.77
C ARG A 256 -10.53 -23.14 -44.86
N ARG A 257 -10.15 -22.88 -43.61
CA ARG A 257 -9.65 -23.88 -42.65
C ARG A 257 -10.72 -24.44 -41.72
N PHE A 258 -11.84 -23.73 -41.54
CA PHE A 258 -12.90 -24.08 -40.60
C PHE A 258 -14.27 -23.98 -41.28
N SER A 259 -15.21 -24.87 -40.91
CA SER A 259 -16.59 -24.81 -41.41
C SER A 259 -17.32 -23.56 -40.91
N ARG A 260 -18.42 -23.16 -41.55
CA ARG A 260 -19.16 -21.94 -41.17
C ARG A 260 -19.61 -21.94 -39.70
N VAL A 261 -20.07 -23.10 -39.20
CA VAL A 261 -20.44 -23.31 -37.79
C VAL A 261 -19.23 -23.21 -36.85
N GLN A 262 -18.07 -23.75 -37.24
CA GLN A 262 -16.82 -23.62 -36.46
C GLN A 262 -16.34 -22.16 -36.42
N GLN A 263 -16.43 -21.45 -37.54
CA GLN A 263 -16.11 -20.01 -37.59
C GLN A 263 -17.01 -19.23 -36.64
N GLU A 264 -18.33 -19.44 -36.71
CA GLU A 264 -19.32 -18.73 -35.89
C GLU A 264 -19.15 -19.02 -34.39
N ALA A 265 -18.90 -20.28 -34.00
CA ALA A 265 -18.61 -20.65 -32.61
C ALA A 265 -17.31 -20.01 -32.08
N MET A 266 -16.21 -20.09 -32.85
CA MET A 266 -14.94 -19.46 -32.45
C MET A 266 -15.05 -17.93 -32.36
N LEU A 267 -15.77 -17.29 -33.29
CA LEU A 267 -16.00 -15.85 -33.27
C LEU A 267 -16.88 -15.44 -32.09
N ALA A 268 -17.89 -16.23 -31.73
CA ALA A 268 -18.74 -15.97 -30.56
C ALA A 268 -17.93 -16.02 -29.25
N HIS A 269 -17.05 -17.01 -29.08
CA HIS A 269 -16.16 -17.12 -27.90
C HIS A 269 -15.24 -15.90 -27.76
N GLU A 270 -14.56 -15.50 -28.84
CA GLU A 270 -13.72 -14.30 -28.86
C GLU A 270 -14.52 -13.01 -28.59
N LEU A 271 -15.71 -12.88 -29.18
CA LEU A 271 -16.59 -11.74 -28.92
C LEU A 271 -17.12 -11.73 -27.48
N ALA A 272 -17.32 -12.89 -26.84
CA ALA A 272 -17.70 -12.97 -25.43
C ALA A 272 -16.61 -12.40 -24.51
N HIS A 273 -15.32 -12.64 -24.80
CA HIS A 273 -14.21 -11.97 -24.10
C HIS A 273 -14.19 -10.45 -24.31
N LEU A 274 -14.57 -9.97 -25.50
CA LEU A 274 -14.72 -8.53 -25.76
C LEU A 274 -15.88 -7.92 -24.98
N ALA A 275 -17.06 -8.56 -24.97
CA ALA A 275 -18.21 -8.12 -24.20
C ALA A 275 -17.93 -8.13 -22.68
N ALA A 276 -17.24 -9.16 -22.18
CA ALA A 276 -16.79 -9.26 -20.79
C ALA A 276 -15.65 -8.29 -20.41
N HIS A 277 -15.10 -7.56 -21.39
CA HIS A 277 -13.94 -6.67 -21.23
C HIS A 277 -12.69 -7.38 -20.68
N ASP A 278 -12.54 -8.69 -20.90
CA ASP A 278 -11.43 -9.51 -20.37
C ASP A 278 -10.03 -8.95 -20.66
N PRO A 279 -9.72 -8.32 -21.83
CA PRO A 279 -8.45 -7.65 -22.05
C PRO A 279 -8.08 -6.55 -21.03
N VAL A 280 -9.08 -5.87 -20.44
CA VAL A 280 -8.87 -4.89 -19.35
C VAL A 280 -8.51 -5.62 -18.06
N TRP A 281 -9.23 -6.70 -17.76
CA TRP A 281 -9.00 -7.51 -16.57
C TRP A 281 -7.64 -8.23 -16.60
N TYR A 282 -7.21 -8.70 -17.75
CA TYR A 282 -5.89 -9.29 -17.95
C TYR A 282 -4.77 -8.25 -17.84
N PHE A 283 -5.01 -7.00 -18.26
CA PHE A 283 -4.09 -5.87 -18.04
C PHE A 283 -3.97 -5.53 -16.54
N LEU A 284 -5.09 -5.35 -15.83
CA LEU A 284 -5.11 -5.10 -14.38
C LEU A 284 -4.45 -6.23 -13.57
N ALA A 285 -4.76 -7.49 -13.90
CA ALA A 285 -4.13 -8.64 -13.26
C ALA A 285 -2.62 -8.73 -13.56
N ASN A 286 -2.17 -8.26 -14.72
CA ASN A 286 -0.73 -8.14 -15.00
C ASN A 286 -0.06 -7.03 -14.19
N TRP A 287 -0.72 -5.89 -13.97
CA TRP A 287 -0.23 -4.84 -13.06
C TRP A 287 -0.15 -5.33 -11.61
N ALA A 288 -1.20 -6.00 -11.11
CA ALA A 288 -1.16 -6.63 -9.78
C ALA A 288 0.00 -7.63 -9.67
N SER A 289 0.22 -8.46 -10.70
CA SER A 289 1.34 -9.42 -10.77
C SER A 289 2.72 -8.75 -10.89
N ALA A 290 2.80 -7.50 -11.37
CA ALA A 290 4.06 -6.75 -11.46
C ALA A 290 4.37 -6.03 -10.15
N ILE A 291 3.37 -5.43 -9.51
CA ILE A 291 3.48 -4.72 -8.23
C ILE A 291 3.75 -5.69 -7.07
N LEU A 292 3.07 -6.84 -7.08
CA LEU A 292 3.15 -7.89 -6.07
C LEU A 292 3.87 -9.14 -6.62
N TRP A 293 4.91 -8.93 -7.44
CA TRP A 293 5.63 -10.00 -8.16
C TRP A 293 6.18 -11.11 -7.24
N TRP A 294 6.53 -10.73 -6.00
CA TRP A 294 7.05 -11.58 -4.94
C TRP A 294 5.97 -12.44 -4.24
N HIS A 295 4.67 -12.16 -4.45
CA HIS A 295 3.58 -12.81 -3.72
C HIS A 295 2.91 -13.93 -4.55
N PRO A 296 3.12 -15.23 -4.22
CA PRO A 296 2.73 -16.34 -5.09
C PRO A 296 1.20 -16.47 -5.30
N LEU A 297 0.39 -16.01 -4.34
CA LEU A 297 -1.06 -16.07 -4.44
C LEU A 297 -1.63 -15.10 -5.48
N VAL A 298 -0.91 -14.03 -5.85
CA VAL A 298 -1.35 -13.10 -6.92
C VAL A 298 -1.23 -13.77 -8.30
N TRP A 299 -0.15 -14.52 -8.52
CA TRP A 299 0.02 -15.37 -9.71
C TRP A 299 -0.99 -16.54 -9.77
N TRP A 300 -1.49 -16.99 -8.62
CA TRP A 300 -2.59 -17.95 -8.56
C TRP A 300 -3.96 -17.30 -8.86
N ALA A 301 -4.27 -16.16 -8.23
CA ALA A 301 -5.48 -15.39 -8.49
C ALA A 301 -5.60 -14.98 -9.97
N ARG A 302 -4.50 -14.53 -10.59
CA ARG A 302 -4.45 -14.26 -12.05
C ARG A 302 -4.81 -15.49 -12.88
N ARG A 303 -4.24 -16.67 -12.58
CA ARG A 303 -4.58 -17.92 -13.28
C ARG A 303 -6.04 -18.33 -13.05
N ARG A 304 -6.59 -18.03 -11.88
CA ARG A 304 -7.98 -18.33 -11.53
C ARG A 304 -8.98 -17.37 -12.20
N LEU A 305 -8.60 -16.10 -12.39
CA LEU A 305 -9.31 -15.14 -13.23
C LEU A 305 -9.38 -15.63 -14.69
N HIS A 306 -8.23 -15.92 -15.33
CA HIS A 306 -8.21 -16.47 -16.69
C HIS A 306 -9.13 -17.69 -16.82
N ALA A 307 -8.93 -18.72 -15.98
CA ALA A 307 -9.76 -19.91 -16.02
C ALA A 307 -11.27 -19.66 -15.76
N ALA A 308 -11.63 -18.59 -15.02
CA ALA A 308 -13.02 -18.20 -14.83
C ALA A 308 -13.59 -17.38 -16.01
N SER A 309 -12.74 -16.71 -16.78
CA SER A 309 -13.11 -16.03 -18.02
C SER A 309 -13.32 -17.01 -19.18
N GLU A 310 -12.45 -18.01 -19.38
CA GLU A 310 -12.67 -19.05 -20.41
C GLU A 310 -14.01 -19.78 -20.19
N MET A 311 -14.26 -20.29 -18.97
CA MET A 311 -15.52 -20.94 -18.57
C MET A 311 -16.77 -20.03 -18.66
N ALA A 312 -16.60 -18.73 -18.94
CA ALA A 312 -17.67 -17.74 -19.06
C ALA A 312 -17.61 -16.99 -20.42
N ALA A 313 -16.94 -17.61 -21.39
CA ALA A 313 -16.96 -17.35 -22.83
C ALA A 313 -17.37 -18.62 -23.60
N ASP A 314 -17.06 -19.81 -23.05
CA ASP A 314 -17.76 -21.10 -23.29
C ASP A 314 -19.28 -21.02 -23.00
#